data_AF-A0A922Y6W8-F1
#
_entry.id   AF-A0A922Y6W8-F1
#
_cell.length_a   1.000
_cell.length_b   1.000
_cell.length_c   1.000
_cell.angle_alpha   90.00
_cell.angle_beta   90.00
_cell.angle_gamma   90.00
#
_symmetry.space_group_name_H-M   'P 1'
#
loop_
_entity.id
_entity.type
_entity.pdbx_description
1 polymer ?
#
loop_
_entity_poly.entity_id
_entity_poly.type
_entity_poly.pdbx_seq_one_letter_code
_entity_poly.pdbx_strand_id
1 'polypeptide(L)'
;MPRNPDHRGATKEEFERFQRERPIMLRRFATLLECWRFCGRKDCRRAKACVGPDGGQCSGAFMQGLSDEMRATFREAIRLRLAGVEGKEAWYEAERRIARHKAQLDAIPGMQGER
;
A
#
# COMPACT_ATOMS: atom_id res chain seq x y z
N MET A 1 12.21 -15.63 -13.90
CA MET A 1 11.75 -16.32 -12.67
C MET A 1 10.48 -17.06 -13.02
N PRO A 2 10.38 -18.38 -12.78
CA PRO A 2 9.16 -19.11 -13.07
C PRO A 2 8.09 -18.66 -12.07
N ARG A 3 7.05 -18.09 -12.65
CA ARG A 3 5.81 -17.68 -12.03
C ARG A 3 5.13 -18.93 -11.43
N ASN A 4 4.63 -18.83 -10.20
CA ASN A 4 4.03 -19.89 -9.39
C ASN A 4 3.26 -20.96 -10.23
N PRO A 5 3.54 -22.27 -10.08
CA PRO A 5 2.91 -23.34 -10.87
C PRO A 5 1.37 -23.42 -10.74
N ASP A 6 0.76 -22.76 -9.75
CA ASP A 6 -0.68 -22.67 -9.57
C ASP A 6 -1.37 -21.57 -10.40
N HIS A 7 -0.78 -21.12 -11.52
CA HIS A 7 -1.40 -20.18 -12.47
C HIS A 7 -2.59 -20.78 -13.24
N ARG A 8 -3.57 -21.35 -12.55
CA ARG A 8 -4.93 -21.33 -13.07
C ARG A 8 -5.36 -19.87 -12.98
N GLY A 9 -5.29 -19.15 -14.11
CA GLY A 9 -5.86 -17.82 -14.19
C GLY A 9 -7.28 -17.85 -13.63
N ALA A 10 -7.65 -16.83 -12.85
CA ALA A 10 -8.99 -16.74 -12.29
C ALA A 10 -10.03 -16.97 -13.39
N THR A 11 -11.06 -17.78 -13.13
CA THR A 11 -12.15 -17.93 -14.10
C THR A 11 -12.81 -16.58 -14.35
N LYS A 12 -13.55 -16.46 -15.45
CA LYS A 12 -14.30 -15.23 -15.75
C LYS A 12 -15.22 -14.85 -14.58
N GLU A 13 -15.89 -15.83 -13.98
CA GLU A 13 -16.78 -15.63 -12.83
C GLU A 13 -16.00 -15.17 -11.59
N GLU A 14 -14.82 -15.73 -11.34
CA GLU A 14 -13.95 -15.31 -10.24
C GLU A 14 -13.41 -13.89 -10.43
N PHE A 15 -13.03 -13.54 -11.67
CA PHE A 15 -12.61 -12.19 -12.03
C PHE A 15 -13.76 -11.19 -11.85
N GLU A 16 -14.94 -11.49 -12.37
CA GLU A 16 -16.11 -10.63 -12.21
C GLU A 16 -16.54 -10.48 -10.75
N ARG A 17 -16.48 -11.55 -9.96
CA ARG A 17 -16.69 -11.51 -8.50
C ARG A 17 -15.67 -10.59 -7.85
N PHE A 18 -14.39 -10.76 -8.15
CA PHE A 18 -13.33 -9.90 -7.63
C PHE A 18 -13.56 -8.44 -7.99
N GLN A 19 -13.94 -8.13 -9.23
CA GLN A 19 -14.22 -6.77 -9.66
C GLN A 19 -15.40 -6.14 -8.91
N ARG A 20 -16.45 -6.92 -8.60
CA ARG A 20 -17.57 -6.45 -7.76
C ARG A 20 -17.16 -6.22 -6.30
N GLU A 21 -16.32 -7.09 -5.75
CA GLU A 21 -15.90 -7.03 -4.34
C GLU A 21 -14.75 -6.04 -4.09
N ARG A 22 -13.93 -5.77 -5.10
CA ARG A 22 -12.73 -4.93 -5.02
C ARG A 22 -12.99 -3.54 -4.42
N PRO A 23 -14.03 -2.77 -4.82
CA PRO A 23 -14.32 -1.48 -4.20
C PRO A 23 -14.62 -1.59 -2.69
N ILE A 24 -15.31 -2.65 -2.28
CA ILE A 24 -15.64 -2.92 -0.86
C ILE A 24 -14.38 -3.25 -0.08
N MET A 25 -13.55 -4.15 -0.62
CA MET A 25 -12.28 -4.55 0.00
C MET A 25 -11.32 -3.36 0.14
N LEU A 26 -11.15 -2.57 -0.93
CA LEU A 26 -10.27 -1.40 -0.91
C LEU A 26 -10.77 -0.35 0.08
N ARG A 27 -12.08 -0.16 0.21
CA ARG A 27 -12.67 0.75 1.21
C ARG A 27 -12.42 0.28 2.64
N ARG A 28 -12.56 -1.03 2.91
CA ARG A 28 -12.24 -1.63 4.22
C ARG A 28 -10.76 -1.47 4.54
N PHE A 29 -9.90 -1.77 3.58
CA PHE A 29 -8.45 -1.61 3.71
C PHE A 29 -8.06 -0.15 4.00
N ALA A 30 -8.57 0.80 3.23
CA ALA A 30 -8.35 2.23 3.48
C ALA A 30 -8.91 2.70 4.83
N THR A 31 -9.97 2.07 5.34
CA THR A 31 -10.48 2.34 6.69
C THR A 31 -9.54 1.83 7.77
N LEU A 32 -8.99 0.62 7.61
CA LEU A 32 -8.01 0.03 8.54
C LEU A 32 -6.71 0.83 8.60
N LEU A 33 -6.29 1.40 7.47
CA LEU A 33 -5.14 2.31 7.40
C LEU A 33 -5.45 3.73 7.89
N GLU A 34 -6.66 3.97 8.39
CA GLU A 34 -7.14 5.27 8.86
C GLU A 34 -6.99 6.40 7.82
N CYS A 35 -7.08 6.10 6.52
CA CYS A 35 -6.91 7.09 5.45
C CYS A 35 -7.87 8.29 5.59
N TRP A 36 -9.03 8.07 6.25
CA TRP A 36 -10.00 9.11 6.56
C TRP A 36 -9.42 10.27 7.39
N ARG A 37 -8.36 10.06 8.17
CA ARG A 37 -7.70 11.12 8.97
C ARG A 37 -7.07 12.20 8.10
N PHE A 38 -6.59 11.82 6.92
CA PHE A 38 -5.88 12.68 5.97
C PHE A 38 -6.73 13.03 4.74
N CYS A 39 -7.92 12.44 4.62
CA CYS A 39 -8.84 12.68 3.51
C CYS A 39 -9.53 14.05 3.66
N GLY A 40 -9.68 14.79 2.55
CA GLY A 40 -10.38 16.08 2.51
C GLY A 40 -11.89 16.00 2.80
N ARG A 41 -12.52 14.83 2.67
CA ARG A 41 -13.97 14.64 2.87
C ARG A 41 -14.38 14.68 4.35
N LYS A 42 -15.28 15.60 4.69
CA LYS A 42 -15.82 15.77 6.05
C LYS A 42 -16.55 14.52 6.55
N ASP A 43 -17.31 13.84 5.68
CA ASP A 43 -18.08 12.65 6.07
C ASP A 43 -17.19 11.50 6.51
N CYS A 44 -16.07 11.26 5.82
CA CYS A 44 -15.11 10.23 6.19
C CYS A 44 -14.51 10.49 7.57
N ARG A 45 -14.14 11.74 7.86
CA ARG A 45 -13.62 12.14 9.17
C ARG A 45 -14.65 11.98 10.27
N ARG A 46 -15.90 12.38 10.01
CA ARG A 46 -17.00 12.27 10.98
C ARG A 46 -17.35 10.82 11.29
N ALA A 47 -17.38 9.97 10.27
CA ALA A 47 -17.66 8.55 10.42
C ALA A 47 -16.48 7.74 10.99
N LYS A 48 -15.27 8.34 11.06
CA LYS A 48 -14.01 7.64 11.37
C LYS A 48 -13.81 6.40 10.49
N ALA A 49 -14.25 6.49 9.23
CA ALA A 49 -14.25 5.41 8.27
C ALA A 49 -14.24 5.96 6.84
N CYS A 50 -13.70 5.21 5.89
CA CYS A 50 -13.81 5.57 4.48
C CYS A 50 -15.23 5.24 4.01
N VAL A 51 -16.09 6.25 3.86
CA VAL A 51 -17.50 6.11 3.46
C VAL A 51 -17.80 6.63 2.05
N GLY A 52 -16.76 6.99 1.29
CA GLY A 52 -16.90 7.46 -0.09
C GLY A 52 -17.46 6.40 -1.05
N PRO A 53 -18.00 6.82 -2.21
CA PRO A 53 -18.64 5.92 -3.17
C PRO A 53 -17.64 5.00 -3.87
N ASP A 54 -16.34 5.35 -3.87
CA ASP A 54 -15.29 4.57 -4.53
C ASP A 54 -14.09 4.33 -3.58
N GLY A 55 -13.94 3.08 -3.15
CA GLY A 55 -12.80 2.63 -2.33
C GLY A 55 -11.47 2.68 -3.08
N GLY A 56 -11.49 2.51 -4.41
CA GLY A 56 -10.31 2.63 -5.26
C GLY A 56 -9.73 4.04 -5.26
N GLN A 57 -10.59 5.05 -5.43
CA GLN A 57 -10.20 6.46 -5.30
C GLN A 57 -9.63 6.77 -3.91
N CYS A 58 -10.25 6.28 -2.84
CA CYS A 58 -9.76 6.51 -1.47
C CYS A 58 -8.36 5.90 -1.25
N SER A 59 -8.15 4.66 -1.69
CA SER A 59 -6.84 3.99 -1.58
C SER A 59 -5.78 4.62 -2.50
N GLY A 60 -6.17 5.06 -3.70
CA GLY A 60 -5.26 5.70 -4.65
C GLY A 60 -4.78 7.05 -4.15
N ALA A 61 -5.69 7.90 -3.68
CA ALA A 61 -5.37 9.20 -3.11
C ALA A 61 -4.48 9.07 -1.85
N PHE A 62 -4.74 8.07 -1.01
CA PHE A 62 -3.87 7.78 0.13
C PHE A 62 -2.44 7.46 -0.31
N MET A 63 -2.25 6.54 -1.26
CA MET A 63 -0.92 6.18 -1.75
C MET A 63 -0.20 7.35 -2.44
N GLN A 64 -0.95 8.25 -3.09
CA GLN A 64 -0.40 9.48 -3.67
C GLN A 64 0.04 10.47 -2.59
N GLY A 65 -0.67 10.55 -1.47
CA GLY A 65 -0.33 11.43 -0.35
C GLY A 65 0.86 10.97 0.51
N LEU A 66 1.30 9.72 0.37
CA LEU A 66 2.51 9.23 1.04
C LEU A 66 3.77 9.83 0.41
N SER A 67 4.82 10.06 1.20
CA SER A 67 6.15 10.35 0.64
C SER A 67 6.69 9.17 -0.15
N ASP A 68 7.68 9.38 -1.01
CA ASP A 68 8.33 8.27 -1.74
C ASP A 68 8.92 7.23 -0.79
N GLU A 69 9.49 7.68 0.32
CA GLU A 69 10.01 6.81 1.38
C GLU A 69 8.92 5.96 2.02
N MET A 70 7.77 6.56 2.33
CA MET A 70 6.62 5.82 2.88
C MET A 70 6.03 4.85 1.85
N ARG A 71 5.93 5.25 0.57
CA ARG A 71 5.50 4.35 -0.52
C ARG A 71 6.45 3.17 -0.68
N ALA A 72 7.75 3.41 -0.62
CA ALA A 72 8.78 2.37 -0.72
C ALA A 72 8.69 1.40 0.46
N THR A 73 8.55 1.92 1.68
CA THR A 73 8.38 1.13 2.91
C THR A 73 7.13 0.25 2.82
N PHE A 74 6.01 0.81 2.38
CA PHE A 74 4.76 0.07 2.23
C PHE A 74 4.88 -1.10 1.24
N ARG A 75 5.55 -0.86 0.09
CA ARG A 75 5.81 -1.91 -0.92
C ARG A 75 6.73 -3.01 -0.39
N GLU A 76 7.78 -2.64 0.35
CA GLU A 76 8.70 -3.58 0.99
C GLU A 76 8.00 -4.44 2.04
N ALA A 77 7.16 -3.83 2.89
CA ALA A 77 6.38 -4.53 3.91
C ALA A 77 5.40 -5.55 3.29
N ILE A 78 4.72 -5.19 2.20
CA ILE A 78 3.86 -6.13 1.46
C ILE A 78 4.68 -7.31 0.93
N ARG A 79 5.86 -7.05 0.36
CA ARG A 79 6.72 -8.13 -0.16
C ARG A 79 7.18 -9.08 0.94
N LEU A 80 7.54 -8.57 2.11
CA LEU A 80 7.90 -9.36 3.28
C LEU A 80 6.70 -10.18 3.80
N ARG A 81 5.49 -9.60 3.81
CA ARG A 81 4.27 -10.34 4.13
C ARG A 81 3.99 -11.49 3.18
N LEU A 82 4.16 -11.26 1.87
CA LEU A 82 4.00 -12.30 0.86
C LEU A 82 5.08 -13.39 0.97
N ALA A 83 6.22 -13.09 1.58
CA ALA A 83 7.27 -14.06 1.91
C ALA A 83 7.05 -14.77 3.26
N GLY A 84 5.96 -14.48 3.98
CA GLY A 84 5.58 -15.17 5.22
C GLY A 84 5.98 -14.47 6.52
N VAL A 85 6.58 -13.28 6.46
CA VAL A 85 6.91 -12.49 7.67
C VAL A 85 5.62 -12.01 8.35
N GLU A 86 5.60 -11.88 9.67
CA GLU A 86 4.46 -11.35 10.43
C GLU A 86 4.18 -9.87 10.07
N GLY A 87 2.93 -9.44 10.21
CA GLY A 87 2.43 -8.06 10.01
C GLY A 87 3.38 -6.96 10.48
N LYS A 88 3.58 -6.91 11.79
CA LYS A 88 4.33 -5.86 12.47
C LYS A 88 5.83 -5.99 12.20
N GLU A 89 6.34 -7.22 12.16
CA GLU A 89 7.75 -7.48 11.83
C GLU A 89 8.11 -7.06 10.40
N ALA A 90 7.22 -7.32 9.43
CA ALA A 90 7.39 -6.93 8.05
C ALA A 90 7.49 -5.41 7.90
N TRP A 91 6.71 -4.66 8.68
CA TRP A 91 6.78 -3.19 8.69
C TRP A 91 8.13 -2.70 9.21
N TYR A 92 8.56 -3.15 10.38
CA TYR A 92 9.83 -2.71 10.96
C TYR A 92 11.04 -3.11 10.12
N GLU A 93 11.00 -4.30 9.52
CA GLU A 93 12.06 -4.73 8.61
C GLU A 93 12.07 -3.91 7.32
N ALA A 94 10.90 -3.52 6.81
CA ALA A 94 10.81 -2.62 5.69
C ALA A 94 11.42 -1.25 5.99
N GLU A 95 11.09 -0.64 7.13
CA GLU A 95 11.67 0.64 7.56
C GLU A 95 13.19 0.54 7.64
N ARG A 96 13.73 -0.53 8.24
CA ARG A 96 15.19 -0.76 8.33
C ARG A 96 15.85 -0.85 6.95
N ARG A 97 15.23 -1.57 6.01
CA ARG A 97 15.78 -1.75 4.65
C ARG A 97 15.77 -0.45 3.86
N ILE A 98 14.67 0.31 3.92
CA ILE A 98 14.56 1.59 3.24
C ILE A 98 15.52 2.62 3.83
N ALA A 99 15.64 2.70 5.15
CA ALA A 99 16.60 3.58 5.82
C ALA A 99 18.05 3.25 5.43
N ARG A 100 18.40 1.95 5.38
CA ARG A 100 19.73 1.51 4.92
C ARG A 100 19.99 1.90 3.47
N HIS A 101 19.02 1.71 2.58
CA HIS A 101 19.16 2.06 1.18
C HIS A 101 19.35 3.57 0.99
N LYS A 102 18.58 4.39 1.72
CA LYS A 102 18.74 5.84 1.73
C LYS A 102 20.13 6.25 2.19
N ALA A 103 20.61 5.69 3.30
CA ALA A 103 21.96 5.97 3.80
C ALA A 103 23.06 5.57 2.78
N GLN A 104 22.86 4.49 2.02
CA GLN A 104 23.78 4.11 0.94
C GLN A 104 23.77 5.13 -0.21
N LEU A 105 22.59 5.62 -0.62
CA LEU A 105 22.48 6.64 -1.67
C LEU A 105 23.10 7.98 -1.22
N ASP A 106 22.86 8.39 0.01
CA ASP A 106 23.40 9.63 0.59
C ASP A 106 24.94 9.60 0.71
N ALA A 107 25.53 8.40 0.82
CA ALA A 107 26.98 8.19 0.87
C ALA A 107 27.65 8.23 -0.51
N ILE A 108 26.90 8.26 -1.62
CA ILE A 108 27.44 8.38 -2.98
C ILE A 108 27.68 9.86 -3.30
N PRO A 109 28.93 10.30 -3.56
CA PRO A 109 29.21 11.68 -3.93
C PRO A 109 28.45 12.08 -5.21
N GLY A 110 27.72 13.20 -5.16
CA GLY A 110 26.98 13.75 -6.32
C GLY A 110 25.50 13.36 -6.43
N MET A 111 24.95 12.54 -5.51
CA MET A 111 23.53 12.15 -5.48
C MET A 111 22.68 12.96 -4.48
N GLN A 112 23.26 13.98 -3.84
CA GLN A 112 22.53 14.87 -2.93
C GLN A 112 21.67 15.89 -3.71
N GLY A 113 20.48 15.44 -4.10
CA GLY A 113 19.28 16.27 -4.32
C GLY A 113 19.42 17.51 -5.20
N GLU A 114 19.24 17.33 -6.52
CA GLU A 114 18.47 18.33 -7.28
C GLU A 114 17.03 18.25 -6.77
N ARG A 115 16.64 19.23 -5.94
CA ARG A 115 15.27 19.42 -5.47
C ARG A 115 14.49 20.31 -6.43
#